data_AF-A0A439CVN0-F1
#
_entry.id   AF-A0A439CVN0-F1
#
_cell.length_a   1.000
_cell.length_b   1.000
_cell.length_c   1.000
_cell.angle_alpha   90.00
_cell.angle_beta   90.00
_cell.angle_gamma   90.00
#
_symmetry.space_group_name_H-M   'P 1'
#
loop_
_entity.id
_entity.type
_entity.pdbx_description
1 polymer ?
#
loop_
_entity_poly.entity_id
_entity_poly.type
_entity_poly.pdbx_seq_one_letter_code
_entity_poly.pdbx_strand_id
1 'polypeptide(L)'
;EALLERVARWLKPGGYLVANFGVEEAESTIAEKWLDDRGWMFWSGWGQEKTLEKMKKAGLEVLVADVAKDVLDPQSFLWVVAKR
;
A
#
# COMPACT_ATOMS: atom_id res chain seq x y z
N GLU A 1 4.94 9.35 13.63
CA GLU A 1 3.58 9.17 13.09
C GLU A 1 3.66 8.30 11.84
N ALA A 2 2.77 7.31 11.69
CA ALA A 2 2.77 6.42 10.52
C ALA A 2 2.14 7.12 9.30
N LEU A 3 2.56 6.75 8.08
CA LEU A 3 2.13 7.41 6.84
C LEU A 3 0.61 7.41 6.65
N LEU A 4 -0.08 6.30 6.96
CA LEU A 4 -1.52 6.18 6.78
C LEU A 4 -2.32 7.16 7.67
N GLU A 5 -1.86 7.42 8.89
CA GLU A 5 -2.47 8.41 9.79
C GLU A 5 -2.34 9.84 9.23
N ARG A 6 -1.21 10.13 8.58
CA ARG A 6 -0.97 11.42 7.92
C ARG A 6 -1.91 11.60 6.74
N VAL A 7 -2.00 10.56 5.89
CA VAL A 7 -2.90 10.55 4.73
C VAL A 7 -4.35 10.76 5.16
N ALA A 8 -4.81 10.04 6.18
CA ALA A 8 -6.14 10.22 6.74
C ALA A 8 -6.38 11.68 7.16
N ARG A 9 -5.42 12.34 7.82
CA ARG A 9 -5.57 13.75 8.20
C ARG A 9 -5.56 14.74 7.04
N TRP A 10 -4.90 14.42 5.93
CA TRP A 10 -4.86 15.29 4.75
C TRP A 10 -6.16 15.29 3.95
N LEU A 11 -6.88 14.16 3.93
CA LEU A 11 -8.16 14.05 3.22
C LEU A 11 -9.22 14.93 3.90
N LYS A 12 -10.10 15.60 3.15
CA LYS A 12 -11.29 16.22 3.77
C LYS A 12 -12.21 15.12 4.35
N PRO A 13 -13.08 15.42 5.33
CA PRO A 13 -14.11 14.47 5.75
C PRO A 13 -14.93 13.98 4.55
N GLY A 14 -15.06 12.66 4.39
CA GLY A 14 -15.68 12.02 3.23
C GLY A 14 -14.80 11.92 1.98
N GLY A 15 -13.52 12.34 2.05
CA GLY A 15 -12.54 12.19 0.98
C GLY A 15 -12.07 10.75 0.82
N TYR A 16 -11.62 10.41 -0.38
CA TYR A 16 -11.25 9.04 -0.76
C TYR A 16 -9.74 8.89 -0.97
N LEU A 17 -9.22 7.73 -0.59
CA LEU A 17 -7.91 7.21 -0.93
C LEU A 17 -8.08 6.04 -1.90
N VAL A 18 -7.34 6.07 -3.01
CA VAL A 18 -7.09 4.90 -3.86
C VAL A 18 -5.60 4.59 -3.76
N ALA A 19 -5.27 3.36 -3.39
CA ALA A 19 -3.88 2.93 -3.21
C ALA A 19 -3.75 1.44 -3.53
N ASN A 20 -2.51 1.01 -3.77
CA ASN A 20 -2.18 -0.40 -3.79
C ASN A 20 -1.02 -0.72 -2.84
N PHE A 21 -0.92 -1.98 -2.45
CA PHE A 21 0.08 -2.49 -1.52
C PHE A 21 0.52 -3.89 -1.97
N GLY A 22 1.72 -4.32 -1.54
CA GLY A 22 2.12 -5.71 -1.68
C GLY A 22 1.17 -6.64 -0.91
N VAL A 23 0.81 -7.76 -1.53
CA VAL A 23 -0.06 -8.78 -0.91
C VAL A 23 0.70 -9.53 0.19
N GLU A 24 1.97 -9.83 -0.07
CA GLU A 24 2.84 -10.52 0.87
C GLU A 24 3.52 -9.54 1.82
N GLU A 25 3.81 -10.02 3.03
CA GLU A 25 4.65 -9.29 3.97
C GLU A 25 6.11 -9.31 3.52
N ALA A 26 6.75 -8.16 3.55
CA ALA A 26 8.16 -8.00 3.25
C ALA A 26 8.76 -6.99 4.24
N GLU A 27 9.59 -7.46 5.16
CA GLU A 27 10.28 -6.57 6.11
C GLU A 27 11.26 -5.64 5.37
N SER A 28 11.97 -6.19 4.39
CA SER A 28 12.94 -5.49 3.57
C SER A 28 13.20 -6.26 2.28
N THR A 29 13.15 -5.56 1.15
CA THR A 29 13.63 -6.06 -0.14
C THR A 29 14.39 -4.93 -0.82
N ILE A 30 15.60 -5.22 -1.28
CA ILE A 30 16.43 -4.28 -2.02
C ILE A 30 16.55 -4.81 -3.45
N ALA A 31 16.03 -4.07 -4.42
CA ALA A 31 16.39 -4.26 -5.82
C ALA A 31 17.56 -3.37 -6.16
N GLU A 32 18.71 -4.00 -6.35
CA GLU A 32 19.86 -3.38 -6.98
C GLU A 32 19.59 -3.15 -8.47
N LYS A 33 20.23 -2.11 -9.01
CA LYS A 33 20.11 -1.70 -10.42
C LYS A 33 18.67 -1.40 -10.86
N TRP A 34 17.86 -0.87 -9.95
CA TRP A 34 16.48 -0.53 -10.27
C TRP A 34 16.43 0.73 -11.15
N LEU A 35 16.00 0.56 -12.40
CA LEU A 35 15.90 1.57 -13.47
C LEU A 35 17.21 2.25 -13.94
N ASP A 36 18.33 2.05 -13.23
CA ASP A 36 19.67 2.57 -13.55
C ASP A 36 20.75 1.64 -12.98
N ASP A 37 21.94 1.54 -13.59
CA ASP A 37 23.03 0.66 -13.12
C ASP A 37 23.56 1.00 -11.73
N ARG A 38 23.34 2.23 -11.24
CA ARG A 38 23.63 2.67 -9.88
C ARG A 38 22.37 2.92 -9.05
N GLY A 39 21.19 2.69 -9.64
CA GLY A 39 19.91 2.83 -8.97
C GLY A 39 19.66 1.68 -8.03
N TRP A 40 19.01 1.94 -6.91
CA TRP A 40 18.50 0.90 -6.02
C TRP A 40 17.12 1.31 -5.52
N MET A 41 16.30 0.32 -5.22
CA MET A 41 14.99 0.53 -4.65
C MET A 41 14.79 -0.35 -3.43
N PHE A 42 14.31 0.26 -2.35
CA PHE A 42 13.89 -0.44 -1.16
C PHE A 42 12.37 -0.57 -1.13
N TRP A 43 11.89 -1.79 -0.96
CA TRP A 43 10.49 -2.06 -0.69
C TRP A 43 10.33 -2.73 0.66
N SER A 44 9.25 -2.36 1.33
CA SER A 44 8.72 -3.08 2.47
C SER A 44 7.19 -2.99 2.45
N GLY A 45 6.55 -3.95 3.10
CA GLY A 45 5.10 -4.06 3.12
C GLY A 45 4.64 -4.96 4.25
N TRP A 46 3.45 -4.67 4.79
CA TRP A 46 2.87 -5.46 5.87
C TRP A 46 2.08 -6.67 5.37
N GLY A 47 1.94 -6.84 4.06
CA GLY A 47 1.00 -7.79 3.46
C GLY A 47 -0.45 -7.37 3.64
N GLN A 48 -1.36 -8.13 3.05
CA GLN A 48 -2.78 -7.78 2.92
C GLN A 48 -3.46 -7.52 4.28
N GLU A 49 -3.44 -8.50 5.19
CA GLU A 49 -4.23 -8.45 6.44
C GLU A 49 -3.80 -7.30 7.35
N LYS A 50 -2.49 -7.20 7.64
CA LYS A 50 -1.93 -6.16 8.50
C LYS A 50 -2.07 -4.77 7.87
N THR A 51 -2.01 -4.65 6.55
CA THR A 51 -2.24 -3.38 5.85
C THR A 51 -3.67 -2.89 6.09
N LEU A 52 -4.67 -3.75 5.88
CA LEU A 52 -6.08 -3.41 6.10
C LEU A 52 -6.36 -3.06 7.57
N GLU A 53 -5.75 -3.79 8.51
CA GLU A 53 -5.84 -3.48 9.94
C GLU A 53 -5.28 -2.08 10.26
N LYS A 54 -4.10 -1.74 9.71
CA LYS A 54 -3.46 -0.44 9.90
C LYS A 54 -4.26 0.70 9.28
N MET A 55 -4.88 0.49 8.11
CA MET A 55 -5.77 1.49 7.51
C MET A 55 -6.97 1.79 8.41
N LYS A 56 -7.63 0.76 8.97
CA LYS A 56 -8.73 0.93 9.92
C LYS A 56 -8.27 1.69 11.17
N LYS A 57 -7.12 1.32 11.74
CA LYS A 57 -6.53 2.02 12.91
C LYS A 57 -6.19 3.49 12.60
N ALA A 58 -5.83 3.80 11.36
CA ALA A 58 -5.56 5.16 10.92
C ALA A 58 -6.84 6.01 10.70
N GLY A 59 -8.02 5.43 10.87
CA GLY A 59 -9.30 6.12 10.69
C GLY A 59 -9.78 6.14 9.23
N LEU A 60 -9.35 5.18 8.41
CA LEU A 60 -9.86 4.98 7.05
C LEU A 60 -10.85 3.82 7.02
N GLU A 61 -12.05 4.08 6.52
CA GLU A 61 -13.04 3.06 6.21
C GLU A 61 -12.70 2.43 4.85
N VAL A 62 -12.31 1.16 4.84
CA VAL A 62 -12.03 0.43 3.59
C VAL A 62 -13.33 -0.02 2.95
N LEU A 63 -13.65 0.53 1.77
CA LEU A 63 -14.88 0.23 1.02
C LEU A 63 -14.68 -0.87 -0.01
N VAL A 64 -13.48 -0.92 -0.60
CA VAL A 64 -13.07 -1.95 -1.55
C VAL A 64 -11.68 -2.42 -1.15
N ALA A 65 -11.48 -3.74 -1.16
CA ALA A 65 -10.19 -4.40 -1.03
C ALA A 65 -10.19 -5.59 -1.98
N ASP A 66 -9.37 -5.53 -3.03
CA ASP A 66 -9.30 -6.57 -4.05
C ASP A 66 -7.84 -6.91 -4.36
N VAL A 67 -7.58 -8.19 -4.60
CA VAL A 67 -6.26 -8.65 -5.00
C VAL A 67 -6.27 -8.85 -6.50
N ALA A 68 -5.60 -7.96 -7.21
CA ALA A 68 -5.46 -8.02 -8.65
C ALA A 68 -4.05 -8.44 -9.03
N LYS A 69 -3.94 -9.34 -10.02
CA LYS A 69 -2.67 -9.68 -10.66
C LYS A 69 -2.25 -8.52 -11.56
N ASP A 70 -0.97 -8.18 -11.52
CA ASP A 70 -0.40 -7.29 -12.52
C ASP A 70 -0.43 -7.98 -13.91
N VAL A 71 -0.53 -7.18 -14.96
CA VAL A 71 -0.63 -7.69 -16.35
C VAL A 71 0.77 -7.97 -16.92
N LEU A 72 1.79 -7.28 -16.40
CA LEU A 72 3.18 -7.33 -16.85
C LEU A 72 4.08 -8.07 -15.86
N ASP A 73 3.73 -8.07 -14.57
CA ASP A 73 4.48 -8.76 -13.52
C ASP A 73 3.68 -9.95 -12.95
N PRO A 74 4.32 -11.09 -12.63
CA PRO A 74 3.64 -12.17 -11.89
C PRO A 74 3.12 -11.77 -10.50
N GLN A 75 3.56 -10.63 -9.94
CA GLN A 75 3.10 -10.15 -8.64
C GLN A 75 1.63 -9.74 -8.63
N SER A 76 1.00 -9.96 -7.48
CA SER A 76 -0.35 -9.49 -7.19
C SER A 76 -0.27 -8.34 -6.19
N PHE A 77 -1.19 -7.38 -6.33
CA PHE A 77 -1.28 -6.22 -5.45
C PHE A 77 -2.66 -6.17 -4.79
N LEU A 78 -2.67 -5.82 -3.52
CA LEU A 78 -3.88 -5.43 -2.81
C LEU A 78 -4.23 -4.01 -3.25
N TRP A 79 -5.30 -3.87 -4.02
CA TRP A 79 -5.91 -2.58 -4.37
C TRP A 79 -6.98 -2.22 -3.35
N VAL A 80 -6.99 -0.97 -2.91
CA VAL A 80 -7.99 -0.47 -1.97
C VAL A 80 -8.61 0.84 -2.42
N VAL A 81 -9.89 0.97 -2.12
CA VAL A 81 -10.59 2.26 -2.05
C VAL A 81 -11.05 2.44 -0.61
N ALA A 82 -10.61 3.53 0.02
CA ALA A 82 -10.95 3.84 1.39
C ALA A 82 -11.44 5.28 1.54
N LYS A 83 -12.24 5.54 2.57
CA LYS A 83 -12.85 6.84 2.86
C LYS A 83 -12.40 7.33 4.22
N ARG A 84 -12.15 8.63 4.36
CA ARG A 84 -11.95 9.31 5.65
C ARG A 84 -13.29 9.70 6.27
#